data_AF-A0AAN8SQE8-F1
#
_entry.id   AF-A0AAN8SQE8-F1
#
_cell.length_a   1.000
_cell.length_b   1.000
_cell.length_c   1.000
_cell.angle_alpha   90.00
_cell.angle_beta   90.00
_cell.angle_gamma   90.00
#
_symmetry.space_group_name_H-M   'P 1'
#
loop_
_entity.id
_entity.type
_entity.pdbx_description
1 polymer ?
#
loop_
_entity_poly.entity_id
_entity_poly.type
_entity_poly.pdbx_seq_one_letter_code
_entity_poly.pdbx_strand_id
1 'polypeptide(L)'
;MVSPIVTIQVTKFECGGLALSFSVSHPAIDGFTCFNFLFEWGKVCRLGTPIDKINFLSFNLGNVFPIRDISGLFKSTQVANREENIVVKRFVVREAALSRLRKQCIDESGGALNFQPSRVQIITAILWRALIRISAVRNGYFRPSLMDFPLNLRSKSSLPQVNNSMGNYRIDVPIKFMPGETKMELHHIIILIRNTVNKVVASCTNASPDEIVSTLVNIYNESFEAPEWGGNNEVDKVACSSLCRFPLQDIDFGLGKPSLVYFGLKDMEVFWLYDTDCHTEVGVQLDLKESCMQLFECDNDIKALTCDAKL
;
A
#
# COMPACT_ATOMS: atom_id res chain seq x y z
N MET A 1 23.98 10.48 15.52
CA MET A 1 22.93 9.81 16.32
C MET A 1 22.43 8.64 15.51
N VAL A 2 22.47 7.41 16.04
CA VAL A 2 21.86 6.26 15.36
C VAL A 2 20.38 6.30 15.69
N SER A 3 19.53 6.54 14.69
CA SER A 3 18.08 6.47 14.86
C SER A 3 17.68 5.01 15.16
N PRO A 4 16.82 4.74 16.16
CA PRO A 4 16.41 3.37 16.49
C PRO A 4 15.68 2.71 15.31
N ILE A 5 15.94 1.42 15.06
CA ILE A 5 15.24 0.65 14.01
C ILE A 5 13.77 0.43 14.39
N VAL A 6 13.49 0.24 15.67
CA VAL A 6 12.16 0.04 16.23
C VAL A 6 12.02 0.86 17.51
N THR A 7 10.90 1.56 17.64
CA THR A 7 10.46 2.20 18.89
C THR A 7 9.07 1.71 19.23
N ILE A 8 8.87 1.31 20.48
CA ILE A 8 7.61 0.75 20.97
C ILE A 8 7.15 1.58 22.15
N GLN A 9 5.87 1.96 22.15
CA GLN A 9 5.24 2.65 23.27
C GLN A 9 3.95 1.93 23.65
N VAL A 10 3.80 1.63 24.94
CA VAL A 10 2.55 1.14 25.52
C VAL A 10 1.94 2.29 26.31
N THR A 11 0.72 2.67 25.95
CA THR A 11 -0.04 3.73 26.62
C THR A 11 -1.26 3.13 27.29
N LYS A 12 -1.39 3.34 28.60
CA LYS A 12 -2.57 2.92 29.38
C LYS A 12 -3.50 4.11 29.59
N PHE A 13 -4.75 3.95 29.21
CA PHE A 13 -5.80 4.94 29.43
C PHE A 13 -6.40 4.78 30.83
N GLU A 14 -6.98 5.85 31.38
CA GLU A 14 -7.61 5.86 32.71
C GLU A 14 -8.75 4.83 32.83
N CYS A 15 -9.47 4.57 31.72
CA CYS A 15 -10.52 3.56 31.65
C CYS A 15 -10.01 2.10 31.61
N GLY A 16 -8.69 1.89 31.66
CA GLY A 16 -8.07 0.57 31.60
C GLY A 16 -7.76 0.07 30.18
N GLY A 17 -8.19 0.78 29.14
CA GLY A 17 -7.80 0.49 27.75
C GLY A 17 -6.28 0.65 27.53
N LEU A 18 -5.77 0.00 26.48
CA LEU A 18 -4.36 0.04 26.10
C LEU A 18 -4.20 0.39 24.62
N ALA A 19 -3.21 1.23 24.31
CA ALA A 19 -2.72 1.45 22.95
C ALA A 19 -1.25 1.02 22.87
N LEU A 20 -0.94 0.23 21.84
CA LEU A 20 0.43 -0.12 21.48
C LEU A 20 0.80 0.65 20.20
N SER A 21 1.76 1.55 20.31
CA SER A 21 2.34 2.25 19.17
C SER A 21 3.64 1.55 18.78
N PHE A 22 3.78 1.26 17.49
CA PHE A 22 4.95 0.59 16.93
C PHE A 22 5.48 1.43 15.77
N SER A 23 6.67 2.02 15.96
CA SER A 23 7.34 2.83 14.94
C SER A 23 8.58 2.11 14.45
N VAL A 24 8.77 2.06 13.14
CA VAL A 24 9.90 1.38 12.51
C VAL A 24 10.64 2.28 11.53
N SER A 25 11.94 2.08 11.43
CA SER A 25 12.75 2.67 10.36
C SER A 25 12.46 1.94 9.05
N HIS A 26 11.69 2.59 8.16
CA HIS A 26 11.28 1.99 6.88
C HIS A 26 12.44 1.52 5.98
N PRO A 27 13.63 2.16 5.97
CA PRO A 27 14.79 1.60 5.27
C PRO A 27 15.19 0.18 5.73
N ALA A 28 14.88 -0.19 6.97
CA ALA A 28 15.20 -1.49 7.54
C ALA A 28 14.03 -2.48 7.52
N ILE A 29 12.78 -2.01 7.53
CA ILE A 29 11.59 -2.86 7.76
C ILE A 29 10.48 -2.48 6.77
N ASP A 30 10.04 -3.44 5.95
CA ASP A 30 8.81 -3.31 5.16
C ASP A 30 7.57 -3.78 5.93
N GLY A 31 6.37 -3.58 5.34
CA GLY A 31 5.11 -3.99 5.95
C GLY A 31 5.06 -5.49 6.28
N PHE A 32 5.58 -6.36 5.41
CA PHE A 32 5.61 -7.80 5.68
C PHE A 32 6.43 -8.10 6.94
N THR A 33 7.64 -7.55 7.04
CA THR A 33 8.52 -7.73 8.19
C THR A 33 7.86 -7.20 9.46
N CYS A 34 7.29 -5.99 9.39
CA CYS A 34 6.64 -5.32 10.52
C CYS A 34 5.50 -6.17 11.12
N PHE A 35 4.53 -6.58 10.29
CA PHE A 35 3.35 -7.27 10.79
C PHE A 35 3.62 -8.72 11.18
N ASN A 36 4.54 -9.42 10.50
CA ASN A 36 4.97 -10.74 10.96
C ASN A 36 5.73 -10.65 12.29
N PHE A 37 6.61 -9.66 12.46
CA PHE A 37 7.29 -9.45 13.74
C PHE A 37 6.29 -9.21 14.88
N LEU A 38 5.33 -8.31 14.69
CA LEU A 38 4.30 -8.03 15.70
C LEU A 38 3.46 -9.27 16.03
N PHE A 39 3.07 -10.05 15.02
CA PHE A 39 2.28 -11.26 15.20
C PHE A 39 3.04 -12.35 15.97
N GLU A 40 4.29 -12.60 15.61
CA GLU A 40 5.14 -13.59 16.28
C GLU A 40 5.54 -13.11 17.69
N TRP A 41 5.75 -11.81 17.89
CA TRP A 41 5.97 -11.23 19.21
C TRP A 41 4.74 -11.42 20.12
N GLY A 42 3.52 -11.25 19.60
CA GLY A 42 2.29 -11.57 20.32
C GLY A 42 2.26 -13.02 20.82
N LYS A 43 2.67 -13.99 19.99
CA LYS A 43 2.77 -15.41 20.40
C LYS A 43 3.75 -15.64 21.54
N VAL A 44 4.89 -14.96 21.52
CA VAL A 44 5.90 -15.00 22.60
C VAL A 44 5.30 -14.49 23.92
N CYS A 45 4.55 -13.39 23.87
CA CYS A 45 3.95 -12.77 25.06
C CYS A 45 2.86 -13.62 25.73
N ARG A 46 2.12 -14.45 24.99
CA ARG A 46 1.02 -15.25 25.56
C ARG A 46 1.45 -16.35 26.53
N LEU A 47 2.75 -16.68 26.59
CA LEU A 47 3.34 -17.78 27.37
C LEU A 47 2.74 -19.15 27.00
N GLY A 48 3.58 -20.17 26.86
CA GLY A 48 3.12 -21.53 26.50
C GLY A 48 2.97 -21.82 25.00
N THR A 49 3.26 -20.86 24.11
CA THR A 49 3.50 -21.18 22.68
C THR A 49 4.86 -21.86 22.57
N PRO A 50 4.95 -23.11 22.05
CA PRO A 50 6.23 -23.78 21.85
C PRO A 50 7.14 -23.01 20.90
N ILE A 51 8.45 -23.04 21.14
CA ILE A 51 9.44 -22.28 20.34
C ILE A 51 9.42 -22.67 18.85
N ASP A 52 9.13 -23.93 18.54
CA ASP A 52 8.99 -24.45 17.17
C ASP A 52 7.74 -23.94 16.44
N LYS A 53 6.82 -23.26 17.15
CA LYS A 53 5.64 -22.58 16.58
C LYS A 53 5.82 -21.08 16.39
N ILE A 54 6.98 -20.54 16.77
CA ILE A 54 7.36 -19.15 16.56
C ILE A 54 8.17 -19.07 15.27
N ASN A 55 7.70 -18.27 14.33
CA ASN A 55 8.40 -18.05 13.07
C ASN A 55 9.38 -16.88 13.21
N PHE A 56 10.67 -17.17 13.40
CA PHE A 56 11.71 -16.15 13.37
C PHE A 56 12.05 -15.80 11.92
N LEU A 57 11.94 -14.52 11.58
CA LEU A 57 12.36 -14.01 10.27
C LEU A 57 13.87 -14.17 10.07
N SER A 58 14.27 -14.46 8.83
CA SER A 58 15.67 -14.73 8.47
C SER A 58 16.42 -13.45 8.11
N PHE A 59 17.62 -13.26 8.66
CA PHE A 59 18.54 -12.18 8.29
C PHE A 59 19.47 -12.59 7.14
N ASN A 60 18.91 -12.84 5.96
CA ASN A 60 19.63 -13.41 4.83
C ASN A 60 19.54 -12.59 3.53
N LEU A 61 18.84 -11.45 3.51
CA LEU A 61 18.76 -10.62 2.30
C LEU A 61 20.14 -10.19 1.80
N GLY A 62 21.08 -9.86 2.69
CA GLY A 62 22.46 -9.51 2.30
C GLY A 62 23.24 -10.65 1.64
N ASN A 63 22.85 -11.90 1.88
CA ASN A 63 23.45 -13.07 1.22
C ASN A 63 22.87 -13.30 -0.18
N VAL A 64 21.59 -12.95 -0.38
CA VAL A 64 20.88 -13.09 -1.66
C VAL A 64 21.15 -11.89 -2.57
N PHE A 65 21.23 -10.71 -1.99
CA PHE A 65 21.50 -9.43 -2.63
C PHE A 65 22.77 -8.85 -1.98
N PRO A 66 23.96 -9.19 -2.51
CA PRO A 66 25.22 -8.65 -2.01
C PRO A 66 25.24 -7.12 -2.01
N ILE A 67 26.08 -6.56 -1.14
CA ILE A 67 26.29 -5.11 -1.04
C ILE A 67 26.74 -4.56 -2.40
N ARG A 68 26.16 -3.44 -2.79
CA ARG A 68 26.47 -2.72 -4.03
C ARG A 68 26.67 -1.25 -3.75
N ASP A 69 27.50 -0.61 -4.56
CA ASP A 69 27.51 0.85 -4.62
C ASP A 69 26.25 1.32 -5.36
N ILE A 70 25.39 2.02 -4.63
CA ILE A 70 24.12 2.54 -5.15
C ILE A 70 24.20 4.03 -5.55
N SER A 71 25.34 4.68 -5.33
CA SER A 71 25.52 6.12 -5.55
C SER A 71 25.32 6.53 -7.01
N GLY A 72 25.64 5.64 -7.95
CA GLY A 72 25.39 5.83 -9.39
C GLY A 72 24.05 5.31 -9.89
N LEU A 73 23.26 4.63 -9.05
CA LEU A 73 22.01 3.97 -9.46
C LEU A 73 20.78 4.85 -9.21
N PHE A 74 20.81 5.65 -8.14
CA PHE A 74 19.72 6.54 -7.73
C PHE A 74 20.21 7.97 -7.65
N LYS A 75 19.47 8.91 -8.24
CA LYS A 75 19.71 10.32 -7.99
C LYS A 75 19.26 10.66 -6.57
N SER A 76 20.16 11.27 -5.80
CA SER A 76 19.81 11.79 -4.47
C SER A 76 18.81 12.92 -4.63
N THR A 77 17.60 12.73 -4.12
CA THR A 77 16.58 13.77 -4.05
C THR A 77 16.41 14.24 -2.61
N GLN A 78 16.37 15.55 -2.42
CA GLN A 78 15.97 16.14 -1.15
C GLN A 78 14.46 16.00 -1.02
N VAL A 79 14.02 15.20 -0.06
CA VAL A 79 12.62 15.22 0.37
C VAL A 79 12.42 16.54 1.11
N ALA A 80 11.68 17.47 0.50
CA ALA A 80 11.26 18.68 1.19
C ALA A 80 10.26 18.27 2.29
N ASN A 81 10.70 18.27 3.54
CA ASN A 81 9.79 18.17 4.68
C ASN A 81 8.89 19.41 4.66
N ARG A 82 7.64 19.21 4.23
CA ARG A 82 6.58 20.21 4.39
C ARG A 82 5.63 19.66 5.43
N GLU A 83 5.49 20.38 6.53
CA GLU A 83 4.34 20.18 7.41
C GLU A 83 3.10 20.57 6.59
N GLU A 84 2.35 19.57 6.17
CA GLU A 84 1.08 19.75 5.49
C GLU A 84 -0.04 19.40 6.48
N ASN A 85 -1.13 20.18 6.47
CA ASN A 85 -2.31 19.87 7.26
C ASN A 85 -3.05 18.66 6.64
N ILE A 86 -2.54 17.46 6.96
CA ILE A 86 -3.11 16.19 6.59
C ILE A 86 -4.22 15.83 7.58
N VAL A 87 -5.41 15.57 7.06
CA VAL A 87 -6.54 15.02 7.82
C VAL A 87 -6.67 13.54 7.51
N VAL A 88 -6.97 12.76 8.54
CA VAL A 88 -7.14 11.31 8.41
C VAL A 88 -8.59 10.92 8.57
N LYS A 89 -9.13 10.23 7.56
CA LYS A 89 -10.47 9.62 7.62
C LYS A 89 -10.40 8.13 7.35
N ARG A 90 -11.38 7.41 7.90
CA ARG A 90 -11.50 5.96 7.74
C ARG A 90 -12.93 5.59 7.45
N PHE A 91 -13.10 4.55 6.65
CA PHE A 91 -14.38 3.91 6.43
C PHE A 91 -14.17 2.43 6.11
N VAL A 92 -15.25 1.65 6.18
CA VAL A 92 -15.22 0.22 5.84
C VAL A 92 -15.98 0.00 4.54
N VAL A 93 -15.34 -0.69 3.59
CA VAL A 93 -15.96 -1.16 2.37
C VAL A 93 -16.59 -2.51 2.63
N ARG A 94 -17.92 -2.53 2.65
CA ARG A 94 -18.70 -3.74 2.86
C ARG A 94 -18.68 -4.65 1.64
N GLU A 95 -18.73 -5.96 1.86
CA GLU A 95 -18.73 -6.94 0.75
C GLU A 95 -19.94 -6.75 -0.18
N ALA A 96 -21.11 -6.35 0.35
CA ALA A 96 -22.29 -6.08 -0.47
C ALA A 96 -22.07 -4.93 -1.47
N ALA A 97 -21.49 -3.82 -1.01
CA ALA A 97 -21.15 -2.68 -1.87
C ALA A 97 -20.11 -3.08 -2.92
N LEU A 98 -19.08 -3.82 -2.49
CA LEU A 98 -17.99 -4.26 -3.35
C LEU A 98 -18.47 -5.22 -4.44
N SER A 99 -19.32 -6.19 -4.08
CA SER A 99 -19.90 -7.15 -5.02
C SER A 99 -20.82 -6.48 -6.04
N ARG A 100 -21.63 -5.50 -5.60
CA ARG A 100 -22.46 -4.66 -6.50
C ARG A 100 -21.60 -3.91 -7.51
N LEU A 101 -20.59 -3.17 -7.03
CA LEU A 101 -19.69 -2.38 -7.88
C LEU A 101 -18.90 -3.26 -8.86
N ARG A 102 -18.45 -4.43 -8.40
CA ARG A 102 -17.76 -5.40 -9.24
C ARG A 102 -18.65 -5.90 -10.38
N LYS A 103 -19.90 -6.27 -10.08
CA LYS A 103 -20.86 -6.71 -11.09
C LYS A 103 -21.14 -5.61 -12.11
N GLN A 104 -21.48 -4.41 -11.63
CA GLN A 104 -21.72 -3.24 -12.48
C GLN A 104 -20.54 -2.96 -13.42
N CYS A 105 -19.31 -2.97 -12.88
CA CYS A 105 -18.10 -2.74 -13.67
C CYS A 105 -17.88 -3.80 -14.76
N ILE A 106 -18.21 -5.07 -14.49
CA ILE A 106 -18.12 -6.16 -15.48
C ILE A 106 -19.18 -5.96 -16.57
N ASP A 107 -20.43 -5.72 -16.18
CA ASP A 107 -21.55 -5.53 -17.09
C ASP A 107 -21.32 -4.33 -18.03
N GLU A 108 -20.85 -3.20 -17.50
CA GLU A 108 -20.54 -1.98 -18.25
C GLU A 108 -19.29 -2.09 -19.14
N SER A 109 -18.42 -3.08 -18.90
CA SER A 109 -17.19 -3.24 -19.69
C SER A 109 -17.44 -3.77 -21.10
N GLY A 110 -18.65 -4.29 -21.40
CA GLY A 110 -18.97 -4.87 -22.70
C GLY A 110 -18.05 -6.03 -23.10
N GLY A 111 -17.49 -6.75 -22.12
CA GLY A 111 -16.55 -7.86 -22.34
C GLY A 111 -15.07 -7.46 -22.34
N ALA A 112 -14.74 -6.17 -22.22
CA ALA A 112 -13.34 -5.73 -22.11
C ALA A 112 -12.67 -6.22 -20.82
N LEU A 113 -13.43 -6.34 -19.73
CA LEU A 113 -12.94 -6.87 -18.46
C LEU A 113 -13.14 -8.39 -18.42
N ASN A 114 -12.15 -9.13 -18.93
CA ASN A 114 -12.19 -10.59 -19.06
C ASN A 114 -11.72 -11.37 -17.80
N PHE A 115 -11.59 -10.69 -16.66
CA PHE A 115 -11.15 -11.29 -15.40
C PHE A 115 -11.93 -10.69 -14.23
N GLN A 116 -11.95 -11.40 -13.10
CA GLN A 116 -12.55 -10.89 -11.87
C GLN A 116 -11.53 -10.04 -11.07
N PRO A 117 -11.75 -8.73 -10.87
CA PRO A 117 -10.84 -7.91 -10.08
C PRO A 117 -10.89 -8.29 -8.61
N SER A 118 -9.70 -8.39 -7.99
CA SER A 118 -9.61 -8.59 -6.54
C SER A 118 -10.17 -7.38 -5.76
N ARG A 119 -10.51 -7.58 -4.48
CA ARG A 119 -11.00 -6.51 -3.59
C ARG A 119 -10.05 -5.31 -3.55
N VAL A 120 -8.75 -5.58 -3.42
CA VAL A 120 -7.71 -4.55 -3.43
C VAL A 120 -7.71 -3.80 -4.77
N GLN A 121 -7.72 -4.50 -5.90
CA GLN A 121 -7.66 -3.85 -7.22
C GLN A 121 -8.84 -2.92 -7.50
N ILE A 122 -10.06 -3.36 -7.22
CA ILE A 122 -11.25 -2.52 -7.48
C ILE A 122 -11.32 -1.34 -6.52
N ILE A 123 -10.98 -1.51 -5.24
CA ILE A 123 -10.95 -0.41 -4.27
C ILE A 123 -9.86 0.60 -4.65
N THR A 124 -8.63 0.14 -4.91
CA THR A 124 -7.53 0.99 -5.41
C THR A 124 -7.93 1.75 -6.67
N ALA A 125 -8.58 1.09 -7.64
CA ALA A 125 -9.03 1.75 -8.88
C ALA A 125 -10.05 2.86 -8.59
N ILE A 126 -11.03 2.60 -7.72
CA ILE A 126 -12.05 3.58 -7.32
C ILE A 126 -11.40 4.78 -6.62
N LEU A 127 -10.55 4.53 -5.63
CA LEU A 127 -9.87 5.58 -4.86
C LEU A 127 -8.98 6.44 -5.77
N TRP A 128 -8.17 5.81 -6.62
CA TRP A 128 -7.30 6.53 -7.53
C TRP A 128 -8.09 7.36 -8.54
N ARG A 129 -9.15 6.77 -9.10
CA ARG A 129 -10.02 7.44 -10.06
C ARG A 129 -10.69 8.67 -9.46
N ALA A 130 -11.13 8.60 -8.20
CA ALA A 130 -11.65 9.75 -7.48
C ALA A 130 -10.58 10.83 -7.30
N LEU A 131 -9.36 10.47 -6.89
CA LEU A 131 -8.24 11.41 -6.73
C LEU A 131 -7.87 12.11 -8.05
N ILE A 132 -7.89 11.39 -9.18
CA ILE A 132 -7.68 11.99 -10.52
C ILE A 132 -8.75 13.05 -10.82
N ARG A 133 -10.04 12.76 -10.58
CA ARG A 133 -11.12 13.74 -10.79
C ARG A 133 -11.00 14.95 -9.86
N ILE A 134 -10.66 14.73 -8.59
CA ILE A 134 -10.48 15.79 -7.60
C ILE A 134 -9.32 16.71 -8.01
N SER A 135 -8.20 16.13 -8.47
CA SER A 135 -7.10 16.92 -9.02
C SER A 135 -7.55 17.74 -10.23
N ALA A 136 -8.33 17.15 -11.14
CA ALA A 136 -8.84 17.86 -12.30
C ALA A 136 -9.74 19.05 -11.92
N VAL A 137 -10.60 18.90 -10.90
CA VAL A 137 -11.43 20.00 -10.37
C VAL A 137 -10.56 21.12 -9.79
N ARG A 138 -9.50 20.76 -9.05
CA ARG A 138 -8.61 21.74 -8.39
C ARG A 138 -7.72 22.50 -9.38
N ASN A 139 -7.28 21.85 -10.44
CA ASN A 139 -6.37 22.44 -11.44
C ASN A 139 -7.12 23.01 -12.65
N GLY A 140 -8.39 22.68 -12.84
CA GLY A 140 -9.20 23.09 -13.99
C GLY A 140 -9.00 22.25 -15.25
N TYR A 141 -8.15 21.23 -15.21
CA TYR A 141 -7.90 20.29 -16.31
C TYR A 141 -7.38 18.94 -15.77
N PHE A 142 -7.56 17.86 -16.52
CA PHE A 142 -6.98 16.56 -16.18
C PHE A 142 -5.46 16.60 -16.33
N ARG A 143 -4.75 16.26 -15.26
CA ARG A 143 -3.30 16.09 -15.23
C ARG A 143 -2.91 14.62 -15.36
N PRO A 144 -1.71 14.30 -15.85
CA PRO A 144 -1.18 12.94 -15.73
C PRO A 144 -1.04 12.58 -14.26
N SER A 145 -1.28 11.31 -13.92
CA SER A 145 -1.14 10.81 -12.56
C SER A 145 -0.28 9.55 -12.53
N LEU A 146 0.65 9.50 -11.56
CA LEU A 146 1.51 8.36 -11.28
C LEU A 146 1.15 7.81 -9.91
N MET A 147 0.60 6.59 -9.90
CA MET A 147 0.37 5.84 -8.68
C MET A 147 1.57 4.93 -8.36
N ASP A 148 2.08 5.05 -7.15
CA ASP A 148 3.02 4.11 -6.54
C ASP A 148 2.22 2.99 -5.86
N PHE A 149 2.33 1.78 -6.41
CA PHE A 149 1.72 0.58 -5.85
C PHE A 149 2.81 -0.38 -5.33
N PRO A 150 3.04 -0.48 -4.01
CA PRO A 150 4.07 -1.33 -3.45
C PRO A 150 3.66 -2.82 -3.52
N LEU A 151 4.56 -3.65 -4.03
CA LEU A 151 4.35 -5.08 -4.22
C LEU A 151 5.37 -5.90 -3.41
N ASN A 152 4.88 -6.72 -2.48
CA ASN A 152 5.71 -7.71 -1.78
C ASN A 152 6.18 -8.81 -2.75
N LEU A 153 7.49 -8.97 -2.90
CA LEU A 153 8.09 -9.93 -3.84
C LEU A 153 8.26 -11.33 -3.26
N ARG A 154 8.13 -11.51 -1.94
CA ARG A 154 8.40 -12.78 -1.24
C ARG A 154 7.64 -13.97 -1.83
N SER A 155 6.37 -13.79 -2.18
CA SER A 155 5.55 -14.87 -2.78
C SER A 155 5.51 -14.83 -4.31
N LYS A 156 6.40 -14.07 -4.94
CA LYS A 156 6.35 -13.74 -6.38
C LYS A 156 7.64 -14.06 -7.10
N SER A 157 8.79 -14.06 -6.42
CA SER A 157 10.07 -14.51 -6.96
C SER A 157 10.23 -16.04 -6.86
N SER A 158 11.04 -16.62 -7.73
CA SER A 158 11.49 -18.02 -7.70
C SER A 158 12.60 -18.30 -6.67
N LEU A 159 12.88 -17.34 -5.79
CA LEU A 159 13.91 -17.41 -4.75
C LEU A 159 13.25 -17.89 -3.43
N PRO A 160 13.23 -19.19 -3.09
CA PRO A 160 12.54 -19.67 -1.89
C PRO A 160 13.14 -19.13 -0.59
N GLN A 161 14.45 -18.81 -0.60
CA GLN A 161 15.17 -18.32 0.56
C GLN A 161 14.69 -16.94 1.05
N VAL A 162 13.99 -16.16 0.21
CA VAL A 162 13.49 -14.83 0.59
C VAL A 162 12.08 -14.84 1.16
N ASN A 163 11.37 -15.97 1.11
CA ASN A 163 9.99 -16.10 1.56
C ASN A 163 9.79 -15.66 3.02
N ASN A 164 10.80 -15.88 3.87
CA ASN A 164 10.79 -15.54 5.29
C ASN A 164 11.83 -14.48 5.66
N SER A 165 12.41 -13.78 4.68
CA SER A 165 13.46 -12.81 4.95
C SER A 165 12.93 -11.56 5.64
N MET A 166 13.66 -11.12 6.67
CA MET A 166 13.53 -9.79 7.26
C MET A 166 14.12 -8.73 6.33
N GLY A 167 13.49 -7.56 6.30
CA GLY A 167 13.98 -6.39 5.58
C GLY A 167 13.01 -5.92 4.50
N ASN A 168 13.46 -5.05 3.61
CA ASN A 168 12.69 -4.62 2.45
C ASN A 168 12.89 -5.62 1.31
N TYR A 169 11.86 -6.42 1.00
CA TYR A 169 11.81 -7.22 -0.23
C TYR A 169 10.52 -6.96 -0.99
N ARG A 170 10.43 -5.73 -1.50
CA ARG A 170 9.32 -5.19 -2.28
C ARG A 170 9.82 -4.48 -3.53
N ILE A 171 8.93 -4.27 -4.47
CA ILE A 171 9.12 -3.40 -5.63
C ILE A 171 7.91 -2.49 -5.79
N ASP A 172 8.15 -1.26 -6.22
CA ASP A 172 7.11 -0.27 -6.44
C ASP A 172 6.65 -0.33 -7.90
N VAL A 173 5.37 -0.53 -8.14
CA VAL A 173 4.80 -0.67 -9.49
C VAL A 173 4.32 0.71 -9.95
N PRO A 174 4.91 1.30 -11.02
CA PRO A 174 4.56 2.63 -11.48
C PRO A 174 3.33 2.61 -12.39
N ILE A 175 2.16 2.91 -11.85
CA ILE A 175 0.91 2.88 -12.62
C ILE A 175 0.62 4.29 -13.15
N LYS A 176 0.64 4.43 -14.47
CA LYS A 176 0.65 5.70 -15.19
C LYS A 176 -0.71 5.97 -15.85
N PHE A 177 -1.40 7.03 -15.43
CA PHE A 177 -2.60 7.57 -16.07
C PHE A 177 -2.21 8.78 -16.91
N MET A 178 -2.59 8.77 -18.19
CA MET A 178 -2.37 9.90 -19.12
C MET A 178 -3.71 10.36 -19.70
N PRO A 179 -4.11 11.64 -19.49
CA PRO A 179 -5.33 12.20 -20.07
C PRO A 179 -5.37 12.03 -21.60
N GLY A 180 -6.50 11.60 -22.14
CA GLY A 180 -6.68 11.36 -23.58
C GLY A 180 -6.19 9.98 -24.06
N GLU A 181 -5.20 9.38 -23.40
CA GLU A 181 -4.74 8.02 -23.70
C GLU A 181 -5.44 6.97 -22.83
N THR A 182 -5.53 7.24 -21.52
CA THR A 182 -6.21 6.39 -20.55
C THR A 182 -7.61 6.90 -20.32
N LYS A 183 -8.61 6.05 -20.53
CA LYS A 183 -10.01 6.42 -20.30
C LYS A 183 -10.40 6.29 -18.83
N MET A 184 -11.39 7.06 -18.40
CA MET A 184 -11.82 7.19 -17.00
C MET A 184 -12.86 6.14 -16.56
N GLU A 185 -13.37 5.29 -17.45
CA GLU A 185 -14.27 4.21 -17.02
C GLU A 185 -13.54 3.23 -16.09
N LEU A 186 -14.25 2.69 -15.11
CA LEU A 186 -13.63 1.96 -14.00
C LEU A 186 -12.84 0.74 -14.50
N HIS A 187 -13.40 0.03 -15.48
CA HIS A 187 -12.77 -1.14 -16.06
C HIS A 187 -11.44 -0.80 -16.75
N HIS A 188 -11.29 0.36 -17.39
CA HIS A 188 -10.01 0.78 -17.97
C HIS A 188 -8.93 1.00 -16.89
N ILE A 189 -9.29 1.64 -15.78
CA ILE A 189 -8.37 1.84 -14.64
C ILE A 189 -7.98 0.50 -14.00
N ILE A 190 -8.95 -0.41 -13.83
CA ILE A 190 -8.69 -1.76 -13.30
C ILE A 190 -7.77 -2.57 -14.22
N ILE A 191 -8.00 -2.54 -15.53
CA ILE A 191 -7.17 -3.21 -16.53
C ILE A 191 -5.76 -2.63 -16.51
N LEU A 192 -5.62 -1.30 -16.44
CA LEU A 192 -4.33 -0.62 -16.32
C LEU A 192 -3.56 -1.10 -15.09
N ILE A 193 -4.18 -1.09 -13.91
CA ILE A 193 -3.56 -1.59 -12.67
C ILE A 193 -3.13 -3.05 -12.83
N ARG A 194 -4.04 -3.92 -13.31
CA ARG A 194 -3.78 -5.36 -13.49
C ARG A 194 -2.61 -5.61 -14.43
N ASN A 195 -2.59 -4.96 -15.59
CA ASN A 195 -1.59 -5.18 -16.62
C ASN A 195 -0.22 -4.71 -16.16
N THR A 196 -0.12 -3.53 -15.54
CA THR A 196 1.14 -3.00 -15.02
C THR A 196 1.69 -3.88 -13.90
N VAL A 197 0.84 -4.29 -12.94
CA VAL A 197 1.25 -5.21 -11.87
C VAL A 197 1.71 -6.56 -12.44
N ASN A 198 0.98 -7.13 -13.39
CA ASN A 198 1.36 -8.41 -13.99
C ASN A 198 2.68 -8.32 -14.77
N LYS A 199 2.92 -7.20 -15.46
CA LYS A 199 4.18 -6.95 -16.17
C LYS A 199 5.36 -6.93 -15.20
N VAL A 200 5.25 -6.18 -14.09
CA VAL A 200 6.32 -6.11 -13.08
C VAL A 200 6.51 -7.44 -12.35
N VAL A 201 5.41 -8.14 -12.01
CA VAL A 201 5.50 -9.50 -11.47
C VAL A 201 6.27 -10.41 -12.42
N ALA A 202 5.92 -10.41 -13.71
CA ALA A 202 6.57 -11.26 -14.71
C ALA A 202 8.07 -10.97 -14.85
N SER A 203 8.49 -9.69 -14.76
CA SER A 203 9.92 -9.33 -14.77
C SER A 203 10.67 -9.78 -13.51
N CYS A 204 9.99 -10.08 -12.41
CA CYS A 204 10.62 -10.50 -11.15
C CYS A 204 10.48 -12.01 -10.87
N THR A 205 9.53 -12.71 -11.50
CA THR A 205 9.20 -14.09 -11.12
C THR A 205 10.36 -15.05 -11.26
N ASN A 206 11.08 -15.04 -12.39
CA ASN A 206 12.21 -15.94 -12.64
C ASN A 206 13.54 -15.20 -12.77
N ALA A 207 13.59 -13.95 -12.28
CA ALA A 207 14.76 -13.11 -12.37
C ALA A 207 15.80 -13.47 -11.32
N SER A 208 17.06 -13.38 -11.71
CA SER A 208 18.21 -13.36 -10.80
C SER A 208 18.15 -12.13 -9.88
N PRO A 209 18.87 -12.16 -8.74
CA PRO A 209 18.99 -10.98 -7.88
C PRO A 209 19.43 -9.70 -8.63
N ASP A 210 20.34 -9.83 -9.60
CA ASP A 210 20.84 -8.71 -10.41
C ASP A 210 19.76 -8.12 -11.33
N GLU A 211 18.95 -8.98 -11.95
CA GLU A 211 17.83 -8.58 -12.81
C GLU A 211 16.70 -7.91 -11.99
N ILE A 212 16.44 -8.38 -10.77
CA ILE A 212 15.48 -7.74 -9.86
C ILE A 212 15.97 -6.34 -9.49
N VAL A 213 17.24 -6.18 -9.12
CA VAL A 213 17.84 -4.87 -8.83
C VAL A 213 17.76 -3.95 -10.05
N SER A 214 18.11 -4.46 -11.24
CA SER A 214 18.03 -3.70 -12.49
C SER A 214 16.61 -3.26 -12.80
N THR A 215 15.61 -4.13 -12.58
CA THR A 215 14.18 -3.80 -12.74
C THR A 215 13.78 -2.65 -11.82
N LEU A 216 14.18 -2.71 -10.54
CA LEU A 216 13.90 -1.67 -9.56
C LEU A 216 14.54 -0.32 -9.97
N VAL A 217 15.81 -0.33 -10.37
CA VAL A 217 16.54 0.87 -10.82
C VAL A 217 15.88 1.47 -12.07
N ASN A 218 15.51 0.65 -13.04
CA ASN A 218 14.85 1.12 -14.26
C ASN A 218 13.48 1.74 -13.95
N ILE A 219 12.67 1.08 -13.13
CA ILE A 219 11.39 1.63 -12.68
C ILE A 219 11.58 3.00 -12.03
N TYR A 220 12.55 3.12 -11.12
CA TYR A 220 12.83 4.36 -10.43
C TYR A 220 13.22 5.48 -11.41
N ASN A 221 14.21 5.22 -12.27
CA ASN A 221 14.74 6.23 -13.19
C ASN A 221 13.76 6.60 -14.31
N GLU A 222 12.97 5.65 -14.83
CA GLU A 222 12.05 5.85 -15.96
C GLU A 222 10.62 6.24 -15.53
N SER A 223 10.33 6.22 -14.23
CA SER A 223 8.99 6.57 -13.72
C SER A 223 9.00 7.53 -12.56
N PHE A 224 9.67 7.19 -11.44
CA PHE A 224 9.58 7.99 -10.23
C PHE A 224 10.49 9.24 -10.25
N GLU A 225 11.62 9.18 -10.96
CA GLU A 225 12.53 10.32 -11.16
C GLU A 225 12.56 10.86 -12.58
N ALA A 226 11.81 10.23 -13.49
CA ALA A 226 11.76 10.66 -14.89
C ALA A 226 11.17 12.09 -15.00
N PRO A 227 11.82 13.04 -15.71
CA PRO A 227 11.36 14.43 -15.85
C PRO A 227 9.97 14.58 -16.47
N GLU A 228 9.50 13.59 -17.22
CA GLU A 228 8.17 13.53 -17.81
C GLU A 228 7.12 12.88 -16.89
N TRP A 229 7.55 12.26 -15.78
CA TRP A 229 6.70 11.58 -14.79
C TRP A 229 6.94 12.09 -13.37
N GLY A 230 7.49 11.29 -12.46
CA GLY A 230 7.63 11.64 -11.06
C GLY A 230 8.64 12.78 -10.80
N GLY A 231 9.52 13.11 -11.75
CA GLY A 231 10.33 14.33 -11.70
C GLY A 231 9.54 15.61 -12.06
N ASN A 232 8.30 15.50 -12.55
CA ASN A 232 7.49 16.61 -13.02
C ASN A 232 6.48 17.07 -11.97
N ASN A 233 6.48 18.37 -11.66
CA ASN A 233 5.50 18.98 -10.75
C ASN A 233 4.10 19.07 -11.35
N GLU A 234 3.94 18.85 -12.66
CA GLU A 234 2.66 18.76 -13.38
C GLU A 234 2.04 17.35 -13.37
N VAL A 235 2.71 16.37 -12.74
CA VAL A 235 2.19 15.00 -12.59
C VAL A 235 1.74 14.77 -11.16
N ASP A 236 0.50 14.32 -10.98
CA ASP A 236 -0.06 14.00 -9.66
C ASP A 236 0.49 12.67 -9.15
N LYS A 237 1.17 12.69 -8.02
CA LYS A 237 1.74 11.51 -7.37
C LYS A 237 0.75 10.98 -6.34
N VAL A 238 0.42 9.69 -6.41
CA VAL A 238 -0.49 9.04 -5.47
C VAL A 238 0.20 7.85 -4.84
N ALA A 239 0.42 7.90 -3.53
CA ALA A 239 0.93 6.77 -2.77
C ALA A 239 -0.23 5.91 -2.26
N CYS A 240 -0.06 4.60 -2.29
CA CYS A 240 -0.99 3.67 -1.66
C CYS A 240 -0.27 2.54 -0.94
N SER A 241 -0.96 1.87 -0.03
CA SER A 241 -0.43 0.67 0.63
C SER A 241 -1.55 -0.30 0.96
N SER A 242 -1.38 -1.57 0.57
CA SER A 242 -2.29 -2.64 0.92
C SER A 242 -1.65 -3.53 1.98
N LEU A 243 -2.21 -3.49 3.18
CA LEU A 243 -1.89 -4.33 4.33
C LEU A 243 -2.83 -5.54 4.44
N CYS A 244 -3.74 -5.72 3.47
CA CYS A 244 -4.58 -6.91 3.38
C CYS A 244 -3.71 -8.18 3.32
N ARG A 245 -4.17 -9.25 3.97
CA ARG A 245 -3.52 -10.56 4.17
C ARG A 245 -2.32 -10.57 5.12
N PHE A 246 -1.95 -9.43 5.72
CA PHE A 246 -1.06 -9.44 6.87
C PHE A 246 -1.82 -9.82 8.14
N PRO A 247 -1.15 -10.43 9.13
CA PRO A 247 -1.80 -10.96 10.34
C PRO A 247 -2.22 -9.87 11.34
N LEU A 248 -2.52 -8.66 10.85
CA LEU A 248 -2.80 -7.48 11.67
C LEU A 248 -3.91 -7.71 12.69
N GLN A 249 -5.03 -8.28 12.25
CA GLN A 249 -6.20 -8.53 13.09
C GLN A 249 -6.02 -9.75 14.02
N ASP A 250 -4.94 -10.51 13.83
CA ASP A 250 -4.63 -11.72 14.61
C ASP A 250 -3.50 -11.49 15.63
N ILE A 251 -2.97 -10.26 15.70
CA ILE A 251 -2.01 -9.87 16.73
C ILE A 251 -2.73 -9.88 18.09
N ASP A 252 -2.25 -10.71 19.01
CA ASP A 252 -2.78 -10.81 20.37
C ASP A 252 -1.61 -11.03 21.34
N PHE A 253 -1.43 -10.07 22.26
CA PHE A 253 -0.37 -10.11 23.27
C PHE A 253 -0.78 -10.84 24.57
N GLY A 254 -1.92 -11.54 24.56
CA GLY A 254 -2.57 -12.12 25.74
C GLY A 254 -3.65 -11.23 26.33
N LEU A 255 -4.06 -10.19 25.60
CA LEU A 255 -5.03 -9.17 26.00
C LEU A 255 -6.21 -9.08 25.03
N GLY A 256 -6.26 -9.98 24.05
CA GLY A 256 -7.22 -9.94 22.94
C GLY A 256 -6.66 -9.26 21.69
N LYS A 257 -7.43 -9.38 20.60
CA LYS A 257 -7.13 -8.79 19.29
C LYS A 257 -7.33 -7.26 19.31
N PRO A 258 -6.64 -6.50 18.44
CA PRO A 258 -6.80 -5.05 18.38
C PRO A 258 -8.24 -4.67 18.03
N SER A 259 -8.85 -3.77 18.80
CA SER A 259 -10.17 -3.20 18.49
C SER A 259 -10.09 -2.01 17.52
N LEU A 260 -8.92 -1.41 17.38
CA LEU A 260 -8.68 -0.27 16.51
C LEU A 260 -7.26 -0.32 15.96
N VAL A 261 -7.13 -0.08 14.66
CA VAL A 261 -5.83 0.08 14.00
C VAL A 261 -5.76 1.43 13.30
N TYR A 262 -4.58 2.03 13.33
CA TYR A 262 -4.25 3.29 12.69
C TYR A 262 -2.85 3.20 12.08
N PHE A 263 -2.68 3.79 10.90
CA PHE A 263 -1.41 3.83 10.17
C PHE A 263 -1.03 5.29 9.91
N GLY A 264 0.19 5.55 9.45
CA GLY A 264 0.47 6.87 8.90
C GLY A 264 1.91 7.33 9.08
N LEU A 265 2.28 8.21 8.15
CA LEU A 265 3.48 9.04 8.15
C LEU A 265 2.97 10.48 8.19
N LYS A 266 3.53 11.36 9.02
CA LYS A 266 2.95 12.68 9.29
C LYS A 266 2.88 13.61 8.06
N ASP A 267 3.61 13.29 6.99
CA ASP A 267 3.95 14.28 5.95
C ASP A 267 3.67 13.81 4.51
N MET A 268 2.82 12.78 4.30
CA MET A 268 2.51 12.27 2.97
C MET A 268 1.03 11.98 2.76
N GLU A 269 0.50 12.36 1.59
CA GLU A 269 -0.84 11.94 1.16
C GLU A 269 -0.79 10.46 0.71
N VAL A 270 -1.53 9.59 1.38
CA VAL A 270 -1.53 8.14 1.15
C VAL A 270 -2.88 7.53 1.52
N PHE A 271 -3.26 6.44 0.86
CA PHE A 271 -4.35 5.61 1.33
C PHE A 271 -3.92 4.18 1.64
N TRP A 272 -4.48 3.65 2.72
CA TRP A 272 -4.19 2.35 3.27
C TRP A 272 -5.40 1.43 3.14
N LEU A 273 -5.18 0.20 2.69
CA LEU A 273 -6.19 -0.86 2.64
C LEU A 273 -5.80 -1.97 3.62
N TYR A 274 -6.70 -2.40 4.48
CA TYR A 274 -6.43 -3.47 5.45
C TYR A 274 -7.65 -4.35 5.66
N ASP A 275 -7.45 -5.61 6.01
CA ASP A 275 -8.56 -6.49 6.35
C ASP A 275 -9.16 -6.06 7.70
N THR A 276 -10.48 -6.07 7.78
CA THR A 276 -11.22 -5.93 9.03
C THR A 276 -11.18 -7.22 9.84
N ASP A 277 -11.64 -7.17 11.09
CA ASP A 277 -11.79 -8.33 11.97
C ASP A 277 -12.72 -9.42 11.40
N CYS A 278 -13.71 -9.05 10.59
CA CYS A 278 -14.60 -9.98 9.92
C CYS A 278 -14.02 -10.58 8.62
N HIS A 279 -12.79 -10.19 8.23
CA HIS A 279 -11.99 -10.60 7.04
C HIS A 279 -12.67 -10.48 5.66
N THR A 280 -13.98 -10.30 5.61
CA THR A 280 -14.80 -10.16 4.39
C THR A 280 -14.92 -8.71 3.97
N GLU A 281 -14.75 -7.76 4.88
CA GLU A 281 -14.76 -6.32 4.61
C GLU A 281 -13.34 -5.74 4.62
N VAL A 282 -13.18 -4.62 3.91
CA VAL A 282 -11.88 -3.93 3.78
C VAL A 282 -11.97 -2.57 4.46
N GLY A 283 -11.12 -2.35 5.46
CA GLY A 283 -10.90 -1.04 6.04
C GLY A 283 -10.08 -0.16 5.10
N VAL A 284 -10.49 1.09 4.96
CA VAL A 284 -9.78 2.12 4.22
C VAL A 284 -9.39 3.22 5.20
N GLN A 285 -8.13 3.65 5.16
CA GLN A 285 -7.68 4.89 5.79
C GLN A 285 -7.14 5.82 4.70
N LEU A 286 -7.50 7.09 4.76
CA LEU A 286 -7.08 8.13 3.84
C LEU A 286 -6.40 9.23 4.63
N ASP A 287 -5.16 9.52 4.26
CA ASP A 287 -4.37 10.61 4.78
C ASP A 287 -4.28 11.61 3.62
N LEU A 288 -5.11 12.66 3.64
CA LEU A 288 -5.19 13.65 2.55
C LEU A 288 -5.14 15.06 3.10
N LYS A 289 -4.79 16.03 2.26
CA LYS A 289 -5.00 17.45 2.59
C LYS A 289 -6.47 17.72 2.87
N GLU A 290 -6.78 18.59 3.82
CA GLU A 290 -8.17 18.92 4.19
C GLU A 290 -9.02 19.32 2.98
N SER A 291 -8.48 20.19 2.10
CA SER A 291 -9.17 20.60 0.87
C SER A 291 -9.43 19.46 -0.11
N CYS A 292 -8.56 18.45 -0.14
CA CYS A 292 -8.73 17.25 -0.96
C CYS A 292 -9.80 16.34 -0.35
N MET A 293 -9.77 16.15 0.97
CA MET A 293 -10.73 15.33 1.70
C MET A 293 -12.18 15.81 1.52
N GLN A 294 -12.42 17.13 1.57
CA GLN A 294 -13.76 17.70 1.38
C GLN A 294 -14.35 17.35 0.00
N LEU A 295 -13.53 17.39 -1.05
CA LEU A 295 -13.94 17.00 -2.41
C LEU A 295 -14.09 15.48 -2.54
N PHE A 296 -13.22 14.73 -1.88
CA PHE A 296 -13.24 13.27 -1.85
C PHE A 296 -14.56 12.71 -1.31
N GLU A 297 -15.06 13.26 -0.20
CA GLU A 297 -16.34 12.84 0.38
C GLU A 297 -17.55 13.17 -0.51
N CYS A 298 -17.39 14.13 -1.42
CA CYS A 298 -18.44 14.51 -2.35
C CYS A 298 -18.47 13.63 -3.61
N ASP A 299 -17.41 12.87 -3.89
CA ASP A 299 -17.26 12.09 -5.12
C ASP A 299 -18.23 10.91 -5.20
N ASN A 300 -18.80 10.69 -6.39
CA ASN A 300 -19.86 9.70 -6.59
C ASN A 300 -19.36 8.25 -6.41
N ASP A 301 -18.11 7.95 -6.79
CA ASP A 301 -17.58 6.61 -6.57
C ASP A 301 -17.37 6.35 -5.08
N ILE A 302 -16.92 7.37 -4.34
CA ILE A 302 -16.69 7.27 -2.91
C ILE A 302 -18.01 7.11 -2.16
N LYS A 303 -19.05 7.85 -2.57
CA LYS A 303 -20.40 7.62 -2.08
C LYS A 303 -20.87 6.19 -2.40
N ALA A 304 -20.71 5.73 -3.64
CA ALA A 304 -21.13 4.38 -4.02
C ALA A 304 -20.38 3.26 -3.25
N LEU A 305 -19.12 3.52 -2.89
CA LEU A 305 -18.27 2.65 -2.08
C LEU A 305 -18.69 2.62 -0.59
N THR A 306 -19.23 3.74 -0.09
CA THR A 306 -19.65 3.93 1.31
C THR A 306 -21.16 3.85 1.54
N CYS A 307 -21.99 3.70 0.49
CA CYS A 307 -23.46 3.70 0.56
C CYS A 307 -24.09 2.70 1.55
N ASP A 308 -23.35 1.67 1.99
CA ASP A 308 -23.81 0.70 2.98
C ASP A 308 -23.11 0.84 4.35
N ALA A 309 -22.12 1.73 4.47
CA ALA A 309 -21.41 2.02 5.71
C ALA A 309 -22.19 3.10 6.49
N LYS A 310 -22.80 2.72 7.61
CA LYS A 310 -23.08 3.73 8.64
C LYS A 310 -21.72 4.25 9.12
N LEU A 311 -21.43 5.53 8.87
CA LEU A 311 -20.35 6.28 9.50
C LEU A 311 -20.48 6.22 11.03
#